data_AF-A0A6A5G3S3-F1
#
_entry.id   AF-A0A6A5G3S3-F1
#
_cell.length_a   1.000
_cell.length_b   1.000
_cell.length_c   1.000
_cell.angle_alpha   90.00
_cell.angle_beta   90.00
_cell.angle_gamma   90.00
#
_symmetry.space_group_name_H-M   'P 1'
#
loop_
_entity.id
_entity.type
_entity.pdbx_description
1 polymer ?
#
loop_
_entity_poly.entity_id
_entity_poly.type
_entity_poly.pdbx_seq_one_letter_code
_entity_poly.pdbx_strand_id
1 'polypeptide(L)'
;MSLEKSCDAGTGECLNCLHHTEGAQRENCVDGYYGDAELKTCQRCVCNELGTNTTKEACDRVSGQCLLLRQCLRNTIWREILCNKCAGGYTGRAAIIGDDIVQKLQKQVFALISYSEDTGGASAYDADYDKMEETLKEEKQTLAEANISKEDIEEMSKKLARLKKQVIAVIENLGAIATRISNIT
;
A
#
# COMPACT_ATOMS: atom_id res chain seq x y z
N MET A 1 -37.97 26.38 34.33
CA MET A 1 -37.26 27.45 33.60
C MET A 1 -36.91 26.88 32.23
N SER A 2 -37.69 27.23 31.22
CA SER A 2 -37.52 26.75 29.84
C SER A 2 -36.48 27.62 29.14
N LEU A 3 -35.29 27.07 28.92
CA LEU A 3 -34.28 27.68 28.06
C LEU A 3 -33.88 26.69 26.95
N GLU A 4 -34.88 26.10 26.30
CA GLU A 4 -34.68 25.43 25.02
C GLU A 4 -35.56 26.16 24.00
N LYS A 5 -34.95 26.63 22.91
CA LYS A 5 -35.53 27.29 21.71
C LYS A 5 -35.36 28.81 21.67
N SER A 6 -34.24 29.24 21.08
CA SER A 6 -34.20 30.49 20.33
C SER A 6 -34.41 30.16 18.85
N CYS A 7 -35.60 29.67 18.51
CA CYS A 7 -36.03 29.53 17.12
C CYS A 7 -37.06 30.61 16.84
N ASP A 8 -36.87 31.36 15.77
CA ASP A 8 -37.79 32.41 15.34
C ASP A 8 -39.15 31.79 15.02
N ALA A 9 -40.21 32.31 15.64
CA ALA A 9 -41.56 31.74 15.50
C ALA A 9 -42.22 32.06 14.15
N GLY A 10 -41.71 33.06 13.41
CA GLY A 10 -42.23 33.47 12.11
C GLY A 10 -41.53 32.78 10.95
N THR A 11 -40.21 32.58 11.03
CA THR A 11 -39.41 31.94 9.97
C THR A 11 -39.14 30.46 10.24
N GLY A 12 -39.24 30.03 11.50
CA GLY A 12 -38.88 28.69 11.94
C GLY A 12 -37.37 28.46 12.13
N GLU A 13 -36.53 29.48 11.90
CA GLU A 13 -35.08 29.36 11.98
C GLU A 13 -34.55 29.38 13.42
N CYS A 14 -33.78 28.36 13.78
CA CYS A 14 -33.11 28.25 15.06
C CYS A 14 -31.75 28.98 15.05
N LEU A 15 -31.60 30.00 15.90
CA LEU A 15 -30.40 30.85 15.95
C LEU A 15 -29.26 30.23 16.79
N ASN A 16 -29.56 29.28 17.68
CA ASN A 16 -28.58 28.59 18.52
C ASN A 16 -28.84 27.08 18.53
N CYS A 17 -28.28 26.38 17.56
CA CYS A 17 -28.44 24.93 17.42
C CYS A 17 -27.49 24.18 18.39
N LEU A 18 -28.08 23.44 19.32
CA LEU A 18 -27.36 22.61 20.31
C LEU A 18 -27.14 21.18 19.77
N HIS A 19 -26.35 20.37 20.47
CA HIS A 19 -26.11 18.95 20.14
C HIS A 19 -25.49 18.73 18.75
N HIS A 20 -24.67 19.67 18.28
CA HIS A 20 -24.00 19.57 16.98
C HIS A 20 -24.99 19.39 15.81
N THR A 21 -26.12 20.10 15.89
CA THR A 21 -27.14 20.17 14.83
C THR A 21 -27.08 21.50 14.09
N GLU A 22 -27.62 21.54 12.87
CA GLU A 22 -27.77 22.72 12.03
C GLU A 22 -29.02 22.58 11.14
N GLY A 23 -29.26 23.60 10.31
CA GLY A 23 -30.50 23.74 9.55
C GLY A 23 -31.51 24.60 10.28
N ALA A 24 -32.51 25.07 9.54
CA ALA A 24 -33.51 26.00 10.06
C ALA A 24 -34.23 25.39 11.27
N GLN A 25 -34.48 24.08 11.23
CA GLN A 25 -35.23 23.33 12.23
C GLN A 25 -34.36 22.34 13.03
N ARG A 26 -33.02 22.39 12.87
CA ARG A 26 -32.07 21.43 13.45
C ARG A 26 -32.21 20.02 12.88
N GLU A 27 -32.55 19.94 11.60
CA GLU A 27 -32.81 18.72 10.86
C GLU A 27 -31.52 17.99 10.42
N ASN A 28 -30.36 18.65 10.49
CA ASN A 28 -29.08 18.08 10.06
C ASN A 28 -28.04 18.11 11.17
N CYS A 29 -27.05 17.21 11.12
CA CYS A 29 -25.84 17.35 11.92
C CYS A 29 -24.89 18.37 11.25
N VAL A 30 -24.16 19.13 12.07
CA VAL A 30 -23.12 20.07 11.59
C VAL A 30 -22.03 19.35 10.81
N ASP A 31 -21.28 20.09 10.00
CA ASP A 31 -20.10 19.59 9.29
C ASP A 31 -19.15 18.81 10.21
N GLY A 32 -18.75 17.62 9.78
CA GLY A 32 -17.87 16.74 10.57
C GLY A 32 -18.59 15.96 11.67
N TYR A 33 -19.92 15.95 11.68
CA TYR A 33 -20.75 15.11 12.54
C TYR A 33 -21.75 14.27 11.71
N TYR A 34 -22.11 13.09 12.23
CA TYR A 34 -23.07 12.19 11.60
C TYR A 34 -24.05 11.62 12.63
N GLY A 35 -25.23 11.19 12.16
CA GLY A 35 -26.28 10.60 12.99
C GLY A 35 -27.65 11.21 12.73
N ASP A 36 -28.56 11.01 13.67
CA ASP A 36 -29.92 11.53 13.62
C ASP A 36 -30.02 12.81 14.47
N ALA A 37 -30.26 13.94 13.79
CA ALA A 37 -30.36 15.26 14.40
C ALA A 37 -31.68 15.45 15.19
N GLU A 38 -32.78 14.82 14.76
CA GLU A 38 -34.06 14.85 15.49
C GLU A 38 -33.92 14.11 16.84
N LEU A 39 -33.20 13.00 16.83
CA LEU A 39 -32.88 12.23 18.04
C LEU A 39 -31.68 12.79 18.82
N LYS A 40 -31.07 13.89 18.35
CA LYS A 40 -29.89 14.53 18.98
C LYS A 40 -28.70 13.56 19.14
N THR A 41 -28.53 12.64 18.19
CA THR A 41 -27.48 11.60 18.21
C THR A 41 -26.26 11.95 17.35
N CYS A 42 -26.09 13.22 16.98
CA CYS A 42 -24.95 13.66 16.17
C CYS A 42 -23.61 13.38 16.89
N GLN A 43 -22.80 12.52 16.29
CA GLN A 43 -21.48 12.13 16.75
C GLN A 43 -20.40 12.64 15.82
N ARG A 44 -19.23 12.99 16.38
CA ARG A 44 -18.08 13.48 15.61
C ARG A 44 -17.58 12.39 14.67
N CYS A 45 -17.31 12.74 13.41
CA CYS A 45 -16.59 11.87 12.48
C CYS A 45 -15.19 11.56 13.06
N VAL A 46 -14.86 10.28 13.24
CA VAL A 46 -13.51 9.84 13.61
C VAL A 46 -12.83 9.28 12.36
N CYS A 47 -12.33 10.20 11.52
CA CYS A 47 -11.71 9.88 10.25
C CYS A 47 -10.20 10.05 10.31
N ASN A 48 -9.46 9.12 9.70
CA ASN A 48 -8.01 9.18 9.65
C ASN A 48 -7.57 10.25 8.64
N GLU A 49 -6.89 11.29 9.13
CA GLU A 49 -6.38 12.41 8.33
C GLU A 49 -5.47 11.98 7.17
N LEU A 50 -4.87 10.79 7.26
CA LEU A 50 -3.94 10.26 6.25
C LEU A 50 -4.65 9.59 5.05
N GLY A 51 -5.98 9.48 5.05
CA GLY A 51 -6.76 8.85 3.96
C GLY A 51 -8.03 9.61 3.53
N THR A 52 -8.45 10.61 4.29
CA THR A 52 -9.66 11.40 4.04
C THR A 52 -9.28 12.73 3.42
N ASN A 53 -10.09 13.23 2.48
CA ASN A 53 -9.88 14.55 1.93
C ASN A 53 -10.10 15.61 3.02
N THR A 54 -9.04 16.20 3.58
CA THR A 54 -9.15 17.19 4.67
C THR A 54 -9.74 18.54 4.23
N THR A 55 -10.04 18.71 2.94
CA THR A 55 -10.61 19.94 2.37
C THR A 55 -12.12 19.87 2.08
N LYS A 56 -12.75 18.69 2.23
CA LYS A 56 -14.20 18.50 2.14
C LYS A 56 -14.68 17.65 3.30
N GLU A 57 -15.90 17.93 3.78
CA GLU A 57 -16.63 17.27 4.87
C GLU A 57 -16.07 15.88 5.27
N ALA A 58 -15.67 15.74 6.54
CA ALA A 58 -14.88 14.61 7.01
C ALA A 58 -15.55 13.23 6.81
N CYS A 59 -16.87 13.14 6.89
CA CYS A 59 -17.63 11.90 6.67
C CYS A 59 -19.06 12.15 6.18
N ASP A 60 -19.69 11.11 5.63
CA ASP A 60 -21.11 11.10 5.28
C ASP A 60 -21.99 11.30 6.52
N ARG A 61 -22.92 12.26 6.48
CA ARG A 61 -23.71 12.73 7.64
C ARG A 61 -24.72 11.72 8.17
N VAL A 62 -25.06 10.69 7.40
CA VAL A 62 -26.02 9.65 7.82
C VAL A 62 -25.29 8.41 8.32
N SER A 63 -24.32 7.91 7.55
CA SER A 63 -23.63 6.66 7.83
C SER A 63 -22.37 6.81 8.68
N GLY A 64 -21.80 8.00 8.77
CA GLY A 64 -20.50 8.24 9.41
C GLY A 64 -19.31 7.76 8.59
N GLN A 65 -19.54 7.31 7.35
CA GLN A 65 -18.50 6.78 6.49
C GLN A 65 -17.58 7.92 6.00
N CYS A 66 -16.29 7.83 6.34
CA CYS A 66 -15.30 8.82 5.93
C CYS A 66 -15.19 8.92 4.40
N LEU A 67 -15.17 10.15 3.88
CA LEU A 67 -15.06 10.42 2.44
C LEU A 67 -13.59 10.29 2.00
N LEU A 68 -13.20 9.07 1.63
CA LEU A 68 -11.84 8.75 1.19
C LEU A 68 -11.59 9.25 -0.25
N LEU A 69 -10.34 9.60 -0.56
CA LEU A 69 -9.88 9.99 -1.91
C LEU A 69 -9.78 8.83 -2.93
N ARG A 70 -10.34 7.65 -2.66
CA ARG A 70 -10.14 6.45 -3.49
C ARG A 70 -11.42 5.61 -3.61
N GLN A 71 -11.68 5.13 -4.83
CA GLN A 71 -12.70 4.12 -5.11
C GLN A 71 -12.34 2.81 -4.39
N CYS A 72 -12.93 2.59 -3.21
CA CYS A 72 -12.88 1.31 -2.53
C CYS A 72 -14.00 0.42 -3.07
N LEU A 73 -13.62 -0.64 -3.80
CA LEU A 73 -14.56 -1.66 -4.27
C LEU A 73 -14.96 -2.54 -3.08
N ARG A 74 -16.27 -2.61 -2.79
CA ARG A 74 -16.82 -3.48 -1.75
C ARG A 74 -16.77 -4.93 -2.26
N ASN A 75 -15.82 -5.73 -1.77
CA ASN A 75 -15.78 -7.16 -2.08
C ASN A 75 -16.84 -7.89 -1.24
N THR A 76 -17.81 -8.52 -1.91
CA THR A 76 -18.96 -9.19 -1.29
C THR A 76 -18.60 -10.51 -0.58
N ILE A 77 -17.38 -11.04 -0.76
CA ILE A 77 -16.99 -12.35 -0.23
C ILE A 77 -16.38 -12.26 1.18
N TRP A 78 -15.60 -11.22 1.49
CA TRP A 78 -14.77 -11.20 2.70
C TRP A 78 -15.17 -10.15 3.76
N ARG A 79 -16.18 -9.31 3.51
CA ARG A 79 -16.56 -8.16 4.38
C ARG A 79 -15.39 -7.25 4.80
N GLU A 80 -14.23 -7.37 4.16
CA GLU A 80 -13.06 -6.52 4.37
C GLU A 80 -13.00 -5.42 3.30
N ILE A 81 -12.85 -4.19 3.76
CA ILE A 81 -12.65 -3.02 2.90
C ILE A 81 -11.14 -2.91 2.64
N LEU A 82 -10.67 -3.51 1.54
CA LEU A 82 -9.26 -3.44 1.14
C LEU A 82 -9.03 -2.27 0.16
N CYS A 83 -8.48 -1.16 0.65
CA CYS A 83 -8.21 0.03 -0.16
C CYS A 83 -6.73 0.12 -0.58
N ASN A 84 -6.20 -0.93 -1.23
CA ASN A 84 -4.79 -1.05 -1.61
C ASN A 84 -4.44 -0.55 -3.03
N LYS A 85 -5.37 0.02 -3.80
CA LYS A 85 -5.13 0.47 -5.19
C LYS A 85 -5.29 1.97 -5.38
N CYS A 86 -4.33 2.59 -6.08
CA CYS A 86 -4.42 3.97 -6.56
C CYS A 86 -5.55 4.12 -7.57
N ALA A 87 -6.23 5.28 -7.56
CA ALA A 87 -7.01 5.70 -8.72
C ALA A 87 -6.09 5.80 -9.95
N GLY A 88 -6.64 5.53 -11.15
CA GLY A 88 -5.89 5.60 -12.40
C GLY A 88 -5.20 6.95 -12.56
N GLY A 89 -3.89 6.94 -12.83
CA GLY A 89 -3.06 8.15 -12.97
C GLY A 89 -2.21 8.53 -11.76
N TYR A 90 -2.31 7.83 -10.63
CA TYR A 90 -1.49 8.09 -9.44
C TYR A 90 -0.58 6.91 -9.11
N THR A 91 0.72 7.16 -8.91
CA THR A 91 1.68 6.19 -8.35
C THR A 91 1.94 6.52 -6.88
N GLY A 92 1.81 5.53 -6.00
CA GLY A 92 1.99 5.72 -4.57
C GLY A 92 2.01 4.38 -3.84
N ARG A 93 2.95 4.22 -2.91
CA ARG A 93 3.10 3.02 -2.09
C ARG A 93 1.93 2.98 -1.10
N ALA A 94 1.25 1.84 -0.99
CA ALA A 94 0.22 1.65 0.02
C ALA A 94 0.82 1.92 1.41
N ALA A 95 0.25 2.85 2.17
CA ALA A 95 0.49 2.91 3.61
C ALA A 95 -0.18 1.67 4.20
N ILE A 96 0.57 0.57 4.27
CA ILE A 96 0.16 -0.61 5.00
C ILE A 96 0.18 -0.21 6.48
N ILE A 97 -0.83 -0.65 7.24
CA ILE A 97 -0.95 -0.54 8.70
C ILE A 97 0.34 -0.97 9.47
N GLY A 98 1.30 -1.58 8.75
CA GLY A 98 2.63 -1.90 9.23
C GLY A 98 3.53 -0.70 9.52
N ASP A 99 3.36 0.49 8.92
CA ASP A 99 4.37 1.55 9.10
C ASP A 99 4.45 2.08 10.55
N ASP A 100 3.32 2.30 11.24
CA ASP A 100 3.32 2.74 12.65
C ASP A 100 3.83 1.64 13.60
N ILE A 101 3.43 0.39 13.36
CA ILE A 101 3.86 -0.77 14.13
C ILE A 101 5.37 -1.01 13.93
N VAL A 102 5.84 -0.95 12.69
CA VAL A 102 7.25 -1.08 12.32
C VAL A 102 8.06 0.06 12.93
N GLN A 103 7.58 1.31 12.90
CA GLN A 103 8.28 2.42 13.53
C GLN A 103 8.33 2.31 15.06
N LYS A 104 7.26 1.84 15.71
CA LYS A 104 7.27 1.56 17.16
C LYS A 104 8.23 0.43 17.51
N LEU A 105 8.20 -0.67 16.75
CA LEU A 105 9.11 -1.79 16.94
C LEU A 105 10.56 -1.39 16.67
N GLN A 106 10.82 -0.58 15.63
CA GLN A 106 12.15 -0.03 15.34
C GLN A 106 12.69 0.77 16.52
N LYS A 107 11.88 1.68 17.10
CA LYS A 107 12.30 2.45 18.28
C LYS A 107 12.64 1.56 19.48
N GLN A 108 11.86 0.50 19.70
CA GLN A 108 12.14 -0.46 20.78
C GLN A 108 13.42 -1.26 20.52
N VAL A 109 13.63 -1.73 19.29
CA VAL A 109 14.85 -2.44 18.89
C VAL A 109 16.08 -1.54 19.03
N PHE A 110 16.02 -0.28 18.60
CA PHE A 110 17.12 0.67 18.77
C PHE A 110 17.47 0.92 20.24
N ALA A 111 16.47 1.07 21.12
CA ALA A 111 16.71 1.24 22.55
C ALA A 111 17.36 0.01 23.21
N LEU A 112 17.03 -1.19 22.73
CA LEU A 112 17.66 -2.43 23.21
C LEU A 112 19.10 -2.57 22.72
N ILE A 113 19.37 -2.19 21.46
CA ILE A 113 20.73 -2.16 20.91
C ILE A 113 21.60 -1.20 21.72
N SER A 114 21.15 0.04 21.95
CA SER A 114 21.91 1.02 22.74
C SER A 114 22.17 0.55 24.18
N TYR A 115 21.19 -0.09 24.80
CA TYR A 115 21.36 -0.67 26.14
C TYR A 115 22.41 -1.80 26.15
N SER A 116 22.47 -2.62 25.10
CA SER A 116 23.48 -3.68 24.97
C SER A 116 24.88 -3.15 24.71
N GLU A 117 25.01 -2.00 24.03
CA GLU A 117 26.26 -1.27 23.82
C GLU A 117 26.76 -0.67 25.15
N ASP A 118 25.89 0.02 25.90
CA ASP A 118 26.23 0.65 27.19
C ASP A 118 26.63 -0.37 28.27
N THR A 119 26.10 -1.59 28.18
CA THR A 119 26.43 -2.70 29.10
C THR A 119 27.62 -3.54 28.62
N GLY A 120 28.20 -3.23 27.46
CA GLY A 120 29.29 -3.99 26.85
C GLY A 120 28.89 -5.38 26.34
N GLY A 121 27.60 -5.72 26.34
CA GLY A 121 27.10 -7.00 25.82
C GLY A 121 27.30 -7.16 24.31
N ALA A 122 27.22 -6.06 23.55
CA ALA A 122 27.52 -6.06 22.12
C ALA A 122 29.02 -6.30 21.85
N SER A 123 29.90 -5.71 22.69
CA SER A 123 31.36 -5.77 22.49
C SER A 123 31.97 -7.18 22.53
N ALA A 124 31.27 -8.14 23.15
CA ALA A 124 31.66 -9.55 23.13
C ALA A 124 31.61 -10.18 21.73
N TYR A 125 30.83 -9.60 20.82
CA TYR A 125 30.60 -10.10 19.47
C TYR A 125 31.23 -9.22 18.38
N ASP A 126 31.79 -8.06 18.72
CA ASP A 126 32.36 -7.12 17.74
C ASP A 126 33.44 -7.77 16.88
N ALA A 127 34.35 -8.55 17.49
CA ALA A 127 35.43 -9.23 16.75
C ALA A 127 34.91 -10.31 15.79
N ASP A 128 33.83 -11.01 16.16
CA ASP A 128 33.19 -12.00 15.28
C ASP A 128 32.45 -11.31 14.14
N TYR A 129 31.86 -10.13 14.40
CA TYR A 129 31.20 -9.32 13.39
C TYR A 129 32.17 -8.75 12.36
N ASP A 130 33.30 -8.19 12.81
CA ASP A 130 34.36 -7.65 11.95
C ASP A 130 34.90 -8.74 11.01
N LYS A 131 35.14 -9.93 11.55
CA LYS A 131 35.60 -11.09 10.78
C LYS A 131 34.57 -11.56 9.77
N MET A 132 33.28 -11.53 10.13
CA MET A 132 32.20 -11.86 9.22
C MET A 132 32.09 -10.84 8.09
N GLU A 133 32.25 -9.54 8.37
CA GLU A 133 32.23 -8.47 7.36
C GLU A 133 33.41 -8.59 6.38
N GLU A 134 34.60 -8.91 6.89
CA GLU A 134 35.78 -9.20 6.07
C GLU A 134 35.55 -10.41 5.14
N THR A 135 35.02 -11.51 5.68
CA THR A 135 34.66 -12.70 4.89
C THR A 135 33.65 -12.36 3.79
N LEU A 136 32.63 -11.55 4.12
CA LEU A 136 31.57 -11.17 3.19
C LEU A 136 32.09 -10.24 2.08
N LYS A 137 33.14 -9.46 2.37
CA LYS A 137 33.86 -8.64 1.39
C LYS A 137 34.68 -9.51 0.43
N GLU A 138 35.38 -10.52 0.94
CA GLU A 138 36.12 -11.50 0.13
C GLU A 138 35.19 -12.34 -0.76
N GLU A 139 34.06 -12.81 -0.22
CA GLU A 139 33.06 -13.54 -1.00
C GLU A 139 32.42 -12.67 -2.09
N LYS A 140 32.08 -11.41 -1.79
CA LYS A 140 31.56 -10.47 -2.79
C LYS A 140 32.58 -10.22 -3.89
N GLN A 141 33.87 -10.11 -3.54
CA GLN A 141 34.92 -9.93 -4.52
C GLN A 141 35.10 -11.18 -5.39
N THR A 142 35.07 -12.36 -4.78
CA THR A 142 35.10 -13.65 -5.50
C THR A 142 33.90 -13.78 -6.44
N LEU A 143 32.70 -13.37 -5.99
CA LEU A 143 31.49 -13.37 -6.82
C LEU A 143 31.55 -12.31 -7.92
N ALA A 144 32.20 -11.17 -7.69
CA ALA A 144 32.40 -10.13 -8.69
C ALA A 144 33.39 -10.57 -9.78
N GLU A 145 34.45 -11.29 -9.40
CA GLU A 145 35.42 -11.88 -10.32
C GLU A 145 34.81 -13.08 -11.07
N ALA A 146 33.91 -13.83 -10.44
CA ALA A 146 33.13 -14.91 -11.06
C ALA A 146 31.86 -14.43 -11.78
N ASN A 147 31.58 -13.13 -11.81
CA ASN A 147 30.31 -12.59 -12.30
C ASN A 147 30.30 -12.63 -13.83
N ILE A 148 29.74 -13.71 -14.38
CA ILE A 148 29.36 -13.81 -15.79
C ILE A 148 28.58 -12.54 -16.14
N SER A 149 29.13 -11.73 -17.05
CA SER A 149 28.59 -10.41 -17.29
C SER A 149 27.27 -10.49 -18.07
N LYS A 150 26.48 -9.42 -18.04
CA LYS A 150 25.26 -9.34 -18.86
C LYS A 150 25.57 -9.55 -20.35
N GLU A 151 26.74 -9.10 -20.78
CA GLU A 151 27.26 -9.25 -22.13
C GLU A 151 27.56 -10.73 -22.46
N ASP A 152 28.10 -11.51 -21.53
CA ASP A 152 28.35 -12.96 -21.70
C ASP A 152 27.05 -13.75 -21.87
N ILE A 153 26.03 -13.44 -21.06
CA ILE A 153 24.70 -14.05 -21.17
C ILE A 153 24.05 -13.68 -22.51
N GLU A 154 24.20 -12.42 -22.94
CA GLU A 154 23.66 -11.96 -24.21
C GLU A 154 24.37 -12.63 -25.40
N GLU A 155 25.68 -12.82 -25.34
CA GLU A 155 26.43 -13.54 -26.37
C GLU A 155 26.03 -15.02 -26.45
N MET A 156 25.88 -15.69 -25.31
CA MET A 156 25.38 -17.06 -25.28
C MET A 156 23.96 -17.16 -25.84
N SER A 157 23.10 -16.19 -25.56
CA SER A 157 21.74 -16.14 -26.13
C SER A 157 21.76 -16.00 -27.66
N LYS A 158 22.70 -15.21 -28.21
CA LYS A 158 22.91 -15.07 -29.66
C LYS A 158 23.39 -16.36 -30.30
N LYS A 159 24.31 -17.09 -29.64
CA LYS A 159 24.77 -18.42 -30.10
C LYS A 159 23.63 -19.43 -30.09
N LEU A 160 22.83 -19.48 -29.02
CA LEU A 160 21.64 -20.33 -28.93
C LEU A 160 20.64 -20.04 -30.05
N ALA A 161 20.39 -18.76 -30.36
CA ALA A 161 19.49 -18.36 -31.42
C ALA A 161 19.97 -18.78 -32.82
N ARG A 162 21.28 -18.70 -33.09
CA ARG A 162 21.88 -19.17 -34.34
C ARG A 162 21.75 -20.68 -34.49
N LEU A 163 22.06 -21.42 -33.42
CA LEU A 163 21.98 -22.88 -33.43
C LEU A 163 20.53 -23.34 -33.64
N LYS A 164 19.57 -22.68 -32.99
CA LYS A 164 18.14 -22.95 -33.19
C LYS A 164 17.71 -22.76 -34.65
N LYS A 165 18.19 -21.70 -35.32
CA LYS A 165 17.91 -21.49 -36.76
C LYS A 165 18.50 -22.60 -37.62
N GLN A 166 19.72 -23.04 -37.34
CA GLN A 166 20.34 -24.14 -38.07
C GLN A 166 19.56 -25.45 -37.91
N VAL A 167 19.12 -25.77 -36.69
CA VAL A 167 18.31 -26.97 -36.42
C VAL A 167 16.99 -26.92 -37.19
N ILE A 168 16.29 -25.78 -37.20
CA ILE A 168 15.03 -25.61 -37.96
C ILE A 168 15.26 -25.84 -39.46
N ALA A 169 16.32 -25.24 -40.04
CA ALA A 169 16.63 -25.40 -41.46
C ALA A 169 16.95 -26.86 -41.82
N VAL A 170 17.63 -27.60 -40.94
CA VAL A 170 17.89 -29.03 -41.14
C VAL A 170 16.59 -29.83 -41.11
N ILE A 171 15.67 -29.52 -40.18
CA ILE A 171 14.35 -30.18 -40.10
C ILE A 171 13.54 -29.96 -41.38
N GLU A 172 13.50 -28.73 -41.89
CA GLU A 172 12.79 -28.40 -43.14
C GLU A 172 13.36 -29.16 -44.34
N ASN A 173 14.69 -29.22 -44.44
CA ASN A 173 15.37 -29.97 -45.50
C ASN A 173 15.09 -31.47 -45.42
N LEU A 174 15.13 -32.07 -44.22
CA LEU A 174 14.79 -33.47 -44.02
C LEU A 174 13.32 -33.76 -44.38
N GLY A 175 12.40 -32.84 -44.04
CA GLY A 175 10.99 -32.92 -44.44
C GLY A 175 10.82 -32.92 -45.95
N ALA A 176 11.49 -32.01 -46.66
CA ALA A 176 11.45 -31.94 -48.12
C ALA A 176 12.01 -33.21 -48.79
N ILE A 177 13.07 -33.80 -48.23
CA ILE A 177 13.61 -35.08 -48.69
C ILE A 177 12.60 -36.21 -48.49
N ALA A 178 11.94 -36.28 -47.32
CA ALA A 178 10.93 -37.29 -47.04
C ALA A 178 9.74 -37.21 -48.02
N THR A 179 9.25 -36.01 -48.35
CA THR A 179 8.19 -35.82 -49.36
C THR A 179 8.63 -36.23 -50.77
N ARG A 180 9.89 -36.01 -51.13
CA ARG A 180 10.42 -36.46 -52.43
C ARG A 180 10.49 -37.98 -52.51
N ILE A 181 10.87 -38.65 -51.42
CA ILE A 181 10.90 -40.12 -51.34
C ILE A 181 9.48 -40.69 -51.45
N SER A 182 8.49 -40.10 -50.77
CA SER A 182 7.09 -40.56 -50.84
C SER A 182 6.45 -40.41 -52.22
N ASN A 183 6.93 -39.49 -53.07
CA ASN A 183 6.44 -39.34 -54.44
C ASN A 183 7.09 -40.32 -55.44
N ILE A 184 8.15 -41.01 -55.04
CA ILE A 184 8.88 -41.99 -55.86
C ILE A 184 8.46 -43.44 -55.50
N THR A 185 7.86 -43.64 -54.31
CA THR A 185 7.43 -44.95 -53.79
C THR A 185 5.93 -45.12 -53.96
#